data_AF-A0A2A4RR44-F1
#
_entry.id   AF-A0A2A4RR44-F1
#
_cell.length_a   1.000
_cell.length_b   1.000
_cell.length_c   1.000
_cell.angle_alpha   90.00
_cell.angle_beta   90.00
_cell.angle_gamma   90.00
#
_symmetry.space_group_name_H-M   'P 1'
#
loop_
_entity.id
_entity.type
_entity.pdbx_description
1 polymer ?
#
loop_
_entity_poly.entity_id
_entity_poly.type
_entity_poly.pdbx_seq_one_letter_code
_entity_poly.pdbx_strand_id
1 'polypeptide(L)'
;MDFVALAQRARMSGKRAGALFFWLLREKKTQFITHATEEEAGRMIKEHLYGKQVRQRQSQSENQQWGSGQQNGQAQSTEYTKEEQFVIACTRVAKKHRITDPFKLAREDGWTRDRWNTTLVSYEAKQFEQLQRSRCKENADE
;
A
#
# COMPACT_ATOMS: atom_id res chain seq x y z
N MET A 1 3.01 15.01 6.84
CA MET A 1 1.62 14.75 6.40
C MET A 1 0.64 15.75 7.04
N ASP A 2 1.17 16.76 7.73
CA ASP A 2 0.49 17.42 8.83
C ASP A 2 -0.45 18.51 8.32
N PHE A 3 -0.15 19.09 7.16
CA PHE A 3 -0.96 20.11 6.51
C PHE A 3 -2.38 19.61 6.19
N VAL A 4 -2.50 18.41 5.62
CA VAL A 4 -3.80 17.85 5.20
C VAL A 4 -4.62 17.43 6.42
N ALA A 5 -3.98 16.84 7.43
CA ALA A 5 -4.64 16.50 8.69
C ALA A 5 -5.16 17.75 9.42
N LEU A 6 -4.41 18.85 9.38
CA LEU A 6 -4.78 20.13 9.99
C LEU A 6 -5.91 20.84 9.22
N ALA A 7 -5.92 20.75 7.89
CA ALA A 7 -7.03 21.21 7.05
C ALA A 7 -8.32 20.42 7.32
N GLN A 8 -8.21 19.10 7.52
CA GLN A 8 -9.34 18.23 7.81
C GLN A 8 -9.93 18.50 9.20
N ARG A 9 -9.08 18.68 10.21
CA ARG A 9 -9.51 19.12 11.54
C ARG A 9 -10.24 20.46 11.48
N ALA A 10 -9.70 21.42 10.73
CA ALA A 10 -10.32 22.73 10.58
C ALA A 10 -11.69 22.64 9.89
N ARG A 11 -11.83 21.74 8.91
CA ARG A 11 -13.10 21.42 8.26
C ARG A 11 -14.13 20.80 9.22
N MET A 12 -13.71 19.91 10.11
CA MET A 12 -14.61 19.28 11.10
C MET A 12 -15.08 20.25 12.19
N SER A 13 -14.29 21.28 12.53
CA SER A 13 -14.68 22.29 13.53
C SER A 13 -15.76 23.29 13.07
N GLY A 14 -16.28 23.16 11.84
CA GLY A 14 -17.48 23.88 11.40
C GLY A 14 -17.23 25.26 10.79
N LYS A 15 -18.15 26.21 11.05
CA LYS A 15 -18.51 27.42 10.26
C LYS A 15 -17.37 28.33 9.74
N ARG A 16 -16.13 28.19 10.21
CA ARG A 16 -14.96 29.00 9.81
C ARG A 16 -13.69 28.18 9.62
N ALA A 17 -13.78 27.09 8.87
CA ALA A 17 -12.66 26.18 8.60
C ALA A 17 -11.39 26.88 8.08
N GLY A 18 -11.53 27.82 7.13
CA GLY A 18 -10.36 28.55 6.60
C GLY A 18 -9.66 29.41 7.65
N ALA A 19 -10.40 30.17 8.44
CA ALA A 19 -9.83 31.02 9.49
C ALA A 19 -9.16 30.19 10.60
N LEU A 20 -9.78 29.06 10.98
CA LEU A 20 -9.23 28.15 11.97
C LEU A 20 -7.95 27.47 11.46
N PHE A 21 -7.90 27.10 10.19
CA PHE A 21 -6.71 26.53 9.55
C PHE A 21 -5.53 27.51 9.60
N PHE A 22 -5.73 28.76 9.14
CA PHE A 22 -4.68 29.77 9.19
C PHE A 22 -4.26 30.12 10.62
N TRP A 23 -5.20 30.15 11.56
CA TRP A 23 -4.89 30.36 12.97
C TRP A 23 -4.02 29.21 13.54
N LEU A 24 -4.37 27.95 13.26
CA LEU A 24 -3.59 26.78 13.68
C LEU A 24 -2.20 26.74 13.04
N LEU A 25 -2.08 27.16 11.78
CA LEU A 25 -0.80 27.26 11.06
C LEU A 25 0.10 28.35 11.66
N ARG A 26 -0.49 29.52 11.97
CA ARG A 26 0.20 30.67 12.58
C ARG A 26 0.70 30.35 13.99
N GLU A 27 -0.11 29.68 14.78
CA GLU A 27 0.21 29.28 16.16
C GLU A 27 1.11 28.03 16.24
N LYS A 28 1.48 27.42 15.10
CA LYS A 28 2.23 26.15 15.02
C LYS A 28 1.65 25.04 15.91
N LYS A 29 0.32 25.02 16.06
CA LYS A 29 -0.42 24.09 16.93
C LYS A 29 -0.67 22.75 16.23
N THR A 30 0.39 22.15 15.69
CA THR A 30 0.36 20.83 15.02
C THR A 30 0.15 19.67 16.01
N GLN A 31 0.41 19.89 17.30
CA GLN A 31 0.18 18.90 18.38
C GLN A 31 -1.28 18.50 18.56
N PHE A 32 -2.22 19.26 17.99
CA PHE A 32 -3.63 18.91 18.00
C PHE A 32 -4.02 18.00 16.83
N ILE A 33 -3.07 17.52 16.02
CA ILE A 33 -3.39 16.51 15.02
C ILE A 33 -3.52 15.17 15.76
N THR A 34 -4.74 14.62 15.81
CA THR A 34 -4.97 13.29 16.39
C THR A 34 -4.65 12.23 15.34
N HIS A 35 -4.25 11.03 15.78
CA HIS A 35 -4.04 9.88 14.89
C HIS A 35 -5.25 9.64 13.97
N ALA A 36 -6.46 9.82 14.49
CA ALA A 36 -7.69 9.69 13.70
C ALA A 36 -7.75 10.69 12.53
N THR A 37 -7.35 11.95 12.74
CA THR A 37 -7.29 12.94 11.64
C THR A 37 -6.21 12.64 10.61
N GLU A 38 -5.09 12.01 10.99
CA GLU A 38 -4.06 11.59 10.03
C GLU A 38 -4.51 10.41 9.17
N GLU A 39 -5.17 9.41 9.78
CA GLU A 39 -5.71 8.27 9.04
C GLU A 39 -6.79 8.69 8.05
N GLU A 40 -7.64 9.65 8.43
CA GLU A 40 -8.70 10.15 7.57
C GLU A 40 -8.14 11.00 6.41
N ALA A 41 -7.13 11.83 6.67
CA ALA A 41 -6.40 12.56 5.64
C ALA A 41 -5.67 11.60 4.69
N GLY A 42 -5.03 10.56 5.22
CA GLY A 42 -4.41 9.51 4.44
C GLY A 42 -5.40 8.74 3.58
N ARG A 43 -6.62 8.49 4.09
CA ARG A 43 -7.72 7.92 3.29
C ARG A 43 -8.12 8.85 2.15
N MET A 44 -8.30 10.14 2.40
CA MET A 44 -8.68 11.11 1.36
C MET A 44 -7.61 11.23 0.26
N ILE A 45 -6.33 11.27 0.62
CA ILE A 45 -5.23 11.30 -0.35
C ILE A 45 -5.24 10.02 -1.19
N LYS A 46 -5.43 8.86 -0.55
CA LYS A 46 -5.56 7.58 -1.26
C LYS A 46 -6.80 7.56 -2.16
N GLU A 47 -7.91 8.11 -1.73
CA GLU A 47 -9.15 8.18 -2.51
C GLU A 47 -8.98 9.08 -3.75
N HIS A 48 -8.26 10.19 -3.61
CA HIS A 48 -7.96 11.09 -4.71
C HIS A 48 -6.97 10.47 -5.71
N LEU A 49 -5.94 9.78 -5.24
CA LEU A 49 -4.91 9.17 -6.08
C LEU A 49 -5.37 7.85 -6.75
N TYR A 50 -6.19 7.06 -6.05
CA TYR A 50 -6.53 5.70 -6.48
C TYR A 50 -8.01 5.50 -6.80
N GLY A 51 -8.85 6.54 -6.66
CA GLY A 51 -10.31 6.46 -6.80
C GLY A 51 -11.01 6.02 -5.52
N LYS A 52 -12.34 6.11 -5.52
CA LYS A 52 -13.19 5.75 -4.38
C LYS A 52 -13.13 4.26 -4.12
N GLN A 53 -12.36 3.83 -3.13
CA GLN A 53 -12.40 2.44 -2.68
C GLN A 53 -13.77 2.16 -2.06
N VAL A 54 -14.64 1.52 -2.82
CA VAL A 54 -15.88 0.92 -2.33
C VAL A 54 -15.48 -0.19 -1.37
N ARG A 55 -15.37 0.14 -0.07
CA ARG A 55 -15.33 -0.88 0.97
C ARG A 55 -16.70 -1.57 0.96
N GLN A 56 -16.79 -2.71 0.29
CA GLN A 56 -17.78 -3.71 0.66
C GLN A 56 -17.54 -4.05 2.14
N ARG A 57 -18.55 -3.81 2.96
CA ARG A 57 -18.56 -4.21 4.36
C ARG A 57 -19.70 -5.22 4.53
N GLN A 58 -19.39 -6.27 5.30
CA GLN A 58 -20.21 -7.43 5.70
C GLN A 58 -19.99 -8.64 4.80
N SER A 59 -19.58 -9.80 5.31
CA SER A 59 -20.00 -10.39 6.60
C SER A 59 -18.83 -10.92 7.44
N GLN A 60 -18.99 -10.78 8.76
CA GLN A 60 -18.51 -11.78 9.69
C GLN A 60 -19.25 -13.10 9.40
N SER A 61 -18.51 -14.14 9.04
CA SER A 61 -18.73 -15.50 9.54
C SER A 61 -17.32 -16.05 9.79
N GLU A 62 -16.81 -16.04 11.01
CA GLU A 62 -17.05 -17.09 12.00
C GLU A 62 -17.28 -18.47 11.35
N ASN A 63 -16.27 -19.33 11.50
CA ASN A 63 -16.20 -20.74 11.07
C ASN A 63 -16.24 -21.03 9.56
N GLN A 64 -15.07 -21.37 9.00
CA GLN A 64 -14.77 -22.68 8.41
C GLN A 64 -13.35 -22.64 7.82
N GLN A 65 -12.39 -23.36 8.41
CA GLN A 65 -12.12 -24.77 8.16
C GLN A 65 -11.19 -24.93 6.94
N TRP A 66 -10.04 -25.55 7.21
CA TRP A 66 -9.12 -26.18 6.27
C TRP A 66 -9.72 -26.41 4.88
N GLY A 67 -9.38 -25.53 3.95
CA GLY A 67 -9.80 -25.62 2.56
C GLY A 67 -8.58 -25.39 1.67
N SER A 68 -7.99 -26.49 1.20
CA SER A 68 -7.10 -26.53 0.04
C SER A 68 -7.90 -26.08 -1.20
N GLY A 69 -8.13 -24.77 -1.31
CA GLY A 69 -8.77 -24.15 -2.46
C GLY A 69 -7.72 -23.86 -3.51
N GLN A 70 -7.42 -24.87 -4.33
CA GLN A 70 -6.63 -24.76 -5.54
C GLN A 70 -7.41 -23.92 -6.56
N GLN A 71 -7.38 -22.59 -6.41
CA GLN A 71 -7.88 -21.69 -7.45
C GLN A 71 -6.86 -21.66 -8.59
N ASN A 72 -7.10 -22.52 -9.57
CA ASN A 72 -6.60 -22.43 -10.93
C ASN A 72 -7.15 -21.15 -11.59
N GLY A 73 -6.67 -20.00 -11.16
CA GLY A 73 -6.64 -18.81 -11.99
C GLY A 73 -5.34 -18.87 -12.77
N GLN A 74 -5.39 -19.17 -14.07
CA GLN A 74 -4.29 -18.89 -14.98
C GLN A 74 -4.12 -17.36 -15.06
N ALA A 75 -3.55 -16.79 -14.01
CA ALA A 75 -2.92 -15.48 -14.08
C ALA A 75 -1.85 -15.62 -15.15
N GLN A 76 -1.98 -14.84 -16.23
CA GLN A 76 -0.95 -14.75 -17.26
C GLN A 76 0.39 -14.56 -16.55
N SER A 77 1.19 -15.63 -16.52
CA SER A 77 2.45 -15.65 -15.82
C SER A 77 3.34 -14.68 -16.57
N THR A 78 3.42 -13.44 -16.08
CA THR A 78 4.50 -12.55 -16.48
C THR A 78 5.76 -13.31 -16.11
N GLU A 79 6.49 -13.75 -17.13
CA GLU A 79 7.66 -14.59 -16.92
C GLU A 79 8.67 -13.79 -16.11
N TYR A 80 8.74 -14.13 -14.82
CA TYR A 80 9.75 -13.59 -13.94
C TYR A 80 11.06 -14.26 -14.28
N THR A 81 12.11 -13.46 -14.44
CA THR A 81 13.46 -13.99 -14.63
C THR A 81 13.87 -14.78 -13.40
N LYS A 82 14.84 -15.69 -13.53
CA LYS A 82 15.33 -16.50 -12.40
C LYS A 82 15.77 -15.63 -11.20
N GLU A 83 16.30 -14.45 -11.48
CA GLU A 83 16.70 -13.47 -10.48
C GLU A 83 15.51 -12.82 -9.76
N GLU A 84 14.45 -12.46 -10.49
CA GLU A 84 13.23 -11.92 -9.90
C GLU A 84 12.49 -12.97 -9.05
N GLN A 85 12.51 -14.23 -9.48
CA GLN A 85 11.96 -15.34 -8.68
C GLN A 85 12.69 -15.49 -7.34
N PHE A 86 14.00 -15.26 -7.33
CA PHE A 86 14.80 -15.27 -6.11
C PHE A 86 14.44 -14.12 -5.16
N VAL A 87 14.25 -12.91 -5.68
CA VAL A 87 13.76 -11.75 -4.89
C VAL A 87 12.38 -12.04 -4.30
N ILE A 88 11.47 -12.66 -5.07
CA ILE A 88 10.14 -13.06 -4.59
C ILE A 88 10.25 -14.11 -3.47
N ALA A 89 11.13 -15.10 -3.61
CA ALA A 89 11.36 -16.10 -2.57
C ALA A 89 11.90 -15.46 -1.28
N CYS A 90 12.91 -14.60 -1.40
CA CYS A 90 13.51 -13.91 -0.26
C CYS A 90 12.51 -12.99 0.46
N THR A 91 11.72 -12.21 -0.29
CA THR A 91 10.68 -11.35 0.30
C THR A 91 9.57 -12.16 0.98
N ARG A 92 9.16 -13.29 0.39
CA ARG A 92 8.18 -14.20 0.99
C ARG A 92 8.69 -14.83 2.30
N VAL A 93 9.94 -15.28 2.33
CA VAL A 93 10.58 -15.83 3.53
C VAL A 93 10.75 -14.74 4.60
N ALA A 94 11.20 -13.53 4.22
CA ALA A 94 11.32 -12.41 5.15
C ALA A 94 9.99 -12.06 5.81
N LYS A 95 8.88 -12.05 5.05
CA LYS A 95 7.53 -11.83 5.58
C LYS A 95 7.10 -12.92 6.55
N LYS A 96 7.38 -14.19 6.24
CA LYS A 96 7.05 -15.34 7.11
C LYS A 96 7.80 -15.28 8.44
N HIS A 97 9.08 -14.89 8.40
CA HIS A 97 9.96 -14.83 9.57
C HIS A 97 10.02 -13.44 10.23
N ARG A 98 9.20 -12.48 9.78
CA ARG A 98 9.18 -11.08 10.25
C ARG A 98 10.56 -10.41 10.24
N ILE A 99 11.38 -10.74 9.26
CA ILE A 99 12.71 -10.15 9.07
C ILE A 99 12.53 -8.77 8.44
N THR A 100 13.11 -7.74 9.06
CA THR A 100 12.99 -6.34 8.62
C THR A 100 13.65 -6.07 7.28
N ASP A 101 14.78 -6.73 6.99
CA ASP A 101 15.52 -6.54 5.74
C ASP A 101 15.64 -7.86 4.95
N PRO A 102 14.88 -8.02 3.85
CA PRO A 102 14.96 -9.19 2.98
C PRO A 102 16.34 -9.42 2.35
N PHE A 103 17.17 -8.37 2.24
CA PHE A 103 18.52 -8.49 1.69
C PHE A 103 19.45 -9.35 2.56
N LYS A 104 19.18 -9.47 3.87
CA LYS A 104 19.99 -10.33 4.74
C LYS A 104 19.98 -11.79 4.27
N LEU A 105 18.86 -12.25 3.71
CA LEU A 105 18.72 -13.60 3.15
C LEU A 105 19.48 -13.75 1.83
N ALA A 106 19.45 -12.72 0.97
CA ALA A 106 20.18 -12.73 -0.30
C ALA A 106 21.70 -12.64 -0.12
N ARG A 107 22.16 -11.98 0.95
CA ARG A 107 23.59 -11.87 1.27
C ARG A 107 24.23 -13.23 1.54
N GLU A 108 23.50 -14.15 2.17
CA GLU A 108 23.99 -15.51 2.44
C GLU A 108 24.23 -16.30 1.14
N ASP A 109 23.52 -15.96 0.07
CA ASP A 109 23.64 -16.57 -1.26
C ASP A 109 24.64 -15.82 -2.18
N GLY A 110 25.44 -14.91 -1.61
CA GLY A 110 26.49 -14.19 -2.35
C GLY A 110 26.02 -13.01 -3.21
N TRP A 111 24.79 -12.53 -3.01
CA TRP A 111 24.28 -11.40 -3.79
C TRP A 111 24.89 -10.07 -3.34
N THR A 112 25.28 -9.25 -4.33
CA THR A 112 25.70 -7.86 -4.09
C THR A 112 24.47 -6.96 -3.90
N ARG A 113 24.64 -5.88 -3.12
CA ARG A 113 23.55 -4.94 -2.86
C ARG A 113 23.06 -4.25 -4.14
N ASP A 114 23.97 -3.94 -5.06
CA ASP A 114 23.64 -3.28 -6.33
C ASP A 114 22.83 -4.19 -7.25
N ARG A 115 23.21 -5.47 -7.36
CA ARG A 115 22.45 -6.46 -8.13
C ARG A 115 21.05 -6.65 -7.54
N TRP A 116 20.96 -6.79 -6.22
CA TRP A 116 19.68 -6.89 -5.51
C TRP A 116 18.77 -5.70 -5.79
N ASN A 117 19.25 -4.48 -5.59
CA ASN A 117 18.46 -3.26 -5.81
C ASN A 117 17.98 -3.17 -7.27
N THR A 118 18.85 -3.50 -8.24
CA THR A 118 18.50 -3.49 -9.68
C THR A 118 17.36 -4.46 -9.98
N THR A 119 17.45 -5.69 -9.46
CA THR A 119 16.40 -6.71 -9.62
C THR A 119 15.12 -6.39 -8.85
N LEU A 120 15.23 -5.67 -7.73
CA LEU A 120 14.08 -5.23 -6.95
C LEU A 120 13.29 -4.15 -7.69
N VAL A 121 13.99 -3.19 -8.31
CA VAL A 121 13.37 -2.16 -9.14
C VAL A 121 12.68 -2.78 -10.37
N SER A 122 13.29 -3.76 -11.03
CA SER A 122 12.67 -4.44 -12.18
C SER A 122 11.41 -5.22 -11.75
N TYR A 123 11.46 -5.87 -10.59
CA TYR A 123 10.31 -6.55 -10.01
C TYR A 123 9.17 -5.58 -9.66
N GLU A 124 9.46 -4.46 -9.01
CA GLU A 124 8.46 -3.44 -8.65
C GLU A 124 7.82 -2.81 -9.89
N ALA A 125 8.60 -2.55 -10.94
CA ALA A 125 8.08 -2.07 -12.22
C ALA A 125 7.09 -3.06 -12.85
N LYS A 126 7.42 -4.36 -12.86
CA LYS A 126 6.52 -5.42 -13.36
C LYS A 126 5.26 -5.56 -12.50
N GLN A 127 5.38 -5.46 -11.18
CA GLN A 127 4.23 -5.47 -10.27
C GLN A 127 3.30 -4.29 -10.54
N PHE A 128 3.86 -3.10 -10.76
CA PHE A 128 3.09 -1.90 -11.09
C PHE A 128 2.36 -2.05 -12.43
N GLU A 129 3.05 -2.56 -13.46
CA GLU A 129 2.45 -2.80 -14.77
C GLU A 129 1.31 -3.83 -14.69
N GLN A 130 1.49 -4.92 -13.94
CA GLN A 130 0.41 -5.88 -13.69
C GLN A 130 -0.80 -5.22 -13.04
N LEU A 131 -0.58 -4.40 -12.01
CA LEU A 131 -1.66 -3.72 -11.29
C LEU A 131 -2.42 -2.74 -12.20
N GLN A 132 -1.71 -2.05 -13.10
CA GLN A 132 -2.33 -1.19 -14.11
C GLN A 132 -3.14 -2.00 -15.13
N ARG A 133 -2.60 -3.11 -15.64
CA ARG A 133 -3.30 -3.99 -16.58
C ARG A 133 -4.57 -4.59 -15.97
N SER A 134 -4.53 -5.00 -14.71
CA SER A 134 -5.72 -5.49 -13.99
C SER A 134 -6.80 -4.42 -13.89
N ARG A 135 -6.43 -3.18 -13.53
CA ARG A 135 -7.38 -2.05 -13.45
C ARG A 135 -8.01 -1.70 -14.80
N CYS A 136 -7.25 -1.76 -15.89
CA CYS A 136 -7.79 -1.47 -17.22
C CYS A 136 -8.76 -2.57 -17.70
N LYS A 137 -8.56 -3.82 -17.29
CA LYS A 137 -9.50 -4.92 -17.61
C LYS A 137 -10.80 -4.80 -16.83
N GLU A 138 -10.75 -4.45 -15.55
CA GLU A 138 -11.97 -4.24 -14.73
C GLU A 138 -12.87 -3.12 -15.27
N ASN A 139 -12.31 -2.08 -15.90
CA ASN A 139 -13.09 -0.98 -16.48
C ASN A 139 -13.60 -1.24 -17.91
N ALA A 140 -13.23 -2.38 -18.54
CA ALA A 140 -13.64 -2.71 -19.90
C ALA A 140 -14.82 -3.69 -19.96
N ASP A 141 -15.16 -4.32 -18.83
CA ASP A 141 -16.27 -5.28 -18.69
C ASP A 141 -17.53 -4.66 -18.01
N GLU A 142 -17.53 -3.33 -17.76
CA GLU A 142 -18.72 -2.52 -17.39
C GLU A 142 -19.28 -1.77 -18.60
#